data_AF-A0A4R6IFG0-F1
#
_entry.id   AF-A0A4R6IFG0-F1
#
_cell.length_a   1.000
_cell.length_b   1.000
_cell.length_c   1.000
_cell.angle_alpha   90.00
_cell.angle_beta   90.00
_cell.angle_gamma   90.00
#
_symmetry.space_group_name_H-M   'P 1'
#
loop_
_entity.id
_entity.type
_entity.pdbx_description
1 polymer ?
#
loop_
_entity_poly.entity_id
_entity_poly.type
_entity_poly.pdbx_seq_one_letter_code
_entity_poly.pdbx_strand_id
1 'polypeptide(L)' 'MVAVLVIMVIISFILIVISMIMSPDANGFSGALVGSGDLELFKFSKERGVKKAIKYTMFVLGIIFIILAIVFRAVM' A
#
# COMPACT_ATOMS: atom_id res chain seq x y z
N MET A 1 12.62 5.83 -24.97
CA MET A 1 13.44 5.20 -23.91
C MET A 1 13.37 6.00 -22.61
N VAL A 2 13.79 7.27 -22.60
CA VAL A 2 13.80 8.11 -21.37
C VAL A 2 12.39 8.46 -20.88
N ALA A 3 11.43 8.75 -21.76
CA ALA A 3 10.08 9.13 -21.38
C ALA A 3 9.35 8.05 -20.53
N VAL A 4 9.54 6.76 -20.85
CA VAL A 4 8.87 5.67 -20.11
C VAL A 4 9.48 5.48 -18.72
N LEU A 5 10.81 5.65 -18.60
CA LEU A 5 11.50 5.65 -17.31
C LEU A 5 10.99 6.77 -16.40
N VAL A 6 10.85 7.99 -16.95
CA VAL A 6 10.34 9.15 -16.19
C VAL A 6 8.92 8.88 -15.68
N ILE A 7 8.05 8.31 -16.51
CA ILE A 7 6.67 7.95 -16.12
C ILE A 7 6.67 6.90 -15.00
N MET A 8 7.51 5.87 -15.09
CA MET A 8 7.60 4.85 -14.04
C MET A 8 8.10 5.42 -12.71
N VAL A 9 9.11 6.28 -12.73
CA VAL A 9 9.64 6.93 -11.52
C VAL A 9 8.57 7.77 -10.83
N ILE A 10 7.77 8.53 -11.60
CA ILE A 10 6.68 9.34 -11.05
C ILE A 10 5.61 8.44 -10.40
N ILE A 11 5.23 7.34 -11.05
CA ILE A 11 4.25 6.39 -10.50
C ILE A 11 4.79 5.73 -9.21
N SER A 12 6.07 5.35 -9.18
CA SER A 12 6.72 4.82 -7.98
C SER A 12 6.71 5.83 -6.83
N PHE A 13 6.98 7.09 -7.12
CA PHE A 13 6.98 8.14 -6.10
C PHE A 13 5.59 8.31 -5.47
N ILE A 14 4.53 8.31 -6.28
CA ILE A 14 3.14 8.37 -5.80
C ILE A 14 2.79 7.15 -4.93
N LEU A 15 3.23 5.95 -5.32
CA LEU A 15 3.03 4.72 -4.54
C LEU A 15 3.71 4.80 -3.16
N ILE A 16 4.91 5.38 -3.09
CA ILE A 16 5.64 5.57 -1.82
C ILE A 16 4.87 6.54 -0.91
N VAL A 17 4.37 7.66 -1.45
CA VAL A 17 3.59 8.62 -0.66
C VAL A 17 2.31 7.96 -0.10
N ILE A 18 1.61 7.17 -0.92
CA ILE A 18 0.41 6.45 -0.50
C ILE A 18 0.74 5.40 0.58
N SER A 19 1.88 4.69 0.45
CA SER A 19 2.30 3.68 1.43
C SER A 19 2.64 4.29 2.78
N MET A 20 3.27 5.46 2.80
CA MET A 20 3.58 6.19 4.03
C MET A 20 2.32 6.65 4.77
N ILE A 21 1.29 7.12 4.04
CA ILE A 21 -0.01 7.49 4.62
C ILE A 21 -0.71 6.27 5.24
N MET A 22 -0.45 5.08 4.70
CA MET A 22 -1.06 3.83 5.16
C MET A 22 -0.31 3.15 6.32
N SER A 23 0.96 3.51 6.55
CA SER A 23 1.80 2.98 7.63
C SER A 23 1.28 3.15 9.07
N PRO A 24 0.51 4.20 9.45
CA PRO A 24 0.04 4.38 10.83
C PRO A 24 -0.95 3.30 11.30
N ASP A 25 -1.66 2.65 10.38
CA ASP A 25 -2.62 1.59 10.69
C ASP A 25 -1.96 0.19 10.86
N ALA A 26 -0.66 0.07 10.56
CA ALA A 26 0.10 -1.18 10.73
C ALA A 26 0.52 -1.47 12.19
N ASN A 27 0.22 -0.56 13.12
CA ASN A 27 0.61 -0.64 14.53
C ASN A 27 -0.13 -1.70 15.36
N GLY A 28 -1.06 -2.46 14.78
CA GLY A 28 -1.81 -3.50 15.49
C GLY A 28 -0.95 -4.64 16.06
N PHE A 29 0.24 -4.90 15.50
CA PHE A 29 1.11 -5.98 15.97
C PHE A 29 2.01 -5.57 17.15
N SER A 30 2.53 -4.33 17.14
CA SER A 30 3.41 -3.83 18.20
C SER A 30 2.66 -3.53 19.50
N GLY A 31 1.38 -3.13 19.43
CA GLY A 31 0.53 -2.94 20.62
C GLY A 31 0.12 -4.25 21.29
N ALA A 32 -0.07 -5.33 20.51
CA ALA A 32 -0.44 -6.65 21.02
C ALA A 32 0.71 -7.36 21.76
N LEU A 33 1.96 -7.11 21.36
CA LEU A 33 3.15 -7.70 22.00
C LEU A 33 3.50 -7.06 23.36
N VAL A 34 3.10 -5.79 23.58
CA VAL A 34 3.44 -5.02 24.80
C VAL A 34 2.36 -5.12 25.89
N GLY A 35 1.26 -5.87 25.64
CA GLY A 35 0.32 -6.23 26.69
C GLY A 35 -0.65 -5.12 27.11
N SER A 36 -1.08 -4.25 26.18
CA SER A 36 -2.23 -3.38 26.45
C SER A 36 -3.53 -4.18 26.38
N GLY A 37 -4.15 -4.42 27.54
CA GLY A 37 -5.31 -5.28 27.77
C GLY A 37 -6.65 -4.84 27.15
N ASP A 38 -6.65 -4.14 26.03
CA ASP A 38 -7.85 -3.91 25.22
C ASP A 38 -7.56 -4.35 23.78
N LEU A 39 -7.84 -5.64 23.56
CA LEU A 39 -7.44 -6.38 22.36
C LEU A 39 -8.22 -5.88 21.14
N GLU A 40 -7.63 -4.94 20.39
CA GLU A 40 -8.01 -4.69 19.00
C GLU A 40 -7.93 -5.96 18.12
N LEU A 41 -7.17 -6.99 18.56
CA LEU A 41 -7.13 -8.33 17.97
C LEU A 41 -8.46 -9.11 18.08
N PHE A 42 -9.35 -8.75 19.02
CA PHE A 42 -10.69 -9.33 19.15
C PHE A 42 -11.82 -8.34 18.87
N LYS A 43 -11.48 -7.06 18.68
CA LYS A 43 -12.42 -6.09 18.11
C LYS A 43 -12.53 -6.44 16.63
N PHE A 44 -13.68 -6.96 16.20
CA PHE A 44 -14.03 -7.06 14.78
C PHE A 44 -14.16 -5.63 14.20
N SER A 45 -13.03 -4.95 14.01
CA SER A 45 -12.96 -3.68 13.33
C SER A 45 -13.06 -3.98 11.84
N LYS A 46 -14.29 -4.13 11.37
CA LYS A 46 -14.57 -4.15 9.94
C LYS A 46 -14.02 -2.85 9.39
N GLU A 47 -12.92 -2.89 8.63
CA GLU A 47 -12.37 -1.70 7.97
C GLU A 47 -13.49 -1.00 7.20
N ARG A 48 -13.89 0.19 7.65
CA ARG A 48 -15.06 0.93 7.13
C ARG A 48 -14.64 2.28 6.57
N GLY A 49 -15.31 2.70 5.51
CA GLY A 49 -15.13 4.01 4.88
C GLY A 49 -13.83 4.14 4.10
N VAL A 50 -13.15 5.26 4.31
CA VAL A 50 -12.01 5.73 3.50
C VAL A 50 -10.77 4.83 3.65
N LYS A 51 -10.56 4.23 4.83
CA LYS A 51 -9.41 3.33 5.08
C LYS A 51 -9.45 2.07 4.21
N LYS A 52 -10.63 1.48 4.05
CA LYS A 52 -10.82 0.33 3.15
C LYS A 52 -10.53 0.74 1.70
N ALA A 53 -11.05 1.89 1.25
CA ALA A 53 -10.81 2.39 -0.10
C ALA A 53 -9.32 2.60 -0.37
N ILE A 54 -8.59 3.28 0.51
CA ILE A 54 -7.14 3.53 0.37
C ILE A 54 -6.35 2.22 0.28
N LYS A 55 -6.70 1.21 1.09
CA LYS A 55 -6.09 -0.14 1.05
C LYS A 55 -6.24 -0.81 -0.30
N TYR A 56 -7.47 -0.87 -0.82
CA TYR A 56 -7.73 -1.49 -2.11
C TYR A 56 -7.13 -0.67 -3.26
N THR A 57 -7.13 0.65 -3.17
CA THR A 57 -6.48 1.52 -4.15
C THR A 57 -4.97 1.30 -4.19
N MET A 58 -4.30 1.23 -3.04
CA MET A 58 -2.87 0.92 -2.96
C MET A 58 -2.56 -0.47 -3.53
N PHE A 59 -3.37 -1.48 -3.17
CA PHE A 59 -3.19 -2.84 -3.64
C PHE A 59 -3.36 -2.95 -5.17
N VAL A 60 -4.41 -2.34 -5.72
CA VAL A 60 -4.67 -2.32 -7.16
C VAL A 60 -3.59 -1.56 -7.92
N LEU A 61 -3.18 -0.38 -7.43
CA LEU A 61 -2.10 0.39 -8.05
C LEU A 61 -0.76 -0.35 -8.01
N GLY A 62 -0.47 -1.07 -6.92
CA GLY A 62 0.73 -1.91 -6.80
C GLY A 62 0.75 -3.05 -7.81
N ILE A 63 -0.38 -3.75 -7.99
CA ILE A 63 -0.50 -4.82 -9.00
C ILE A 63 -0.33 -4.27 -10.41
N ILE A 64 -1.00 -3.15 -10.73
CA ILE A 64 -0.87 -2.49 -12.04
C ILE A 64 0.58 -2.10 -12.30
N PHE A 65 1.28 -1.56 -11.29
CA PHE A 65 2.68 -1.18 -11.41
C PHE A 65 3.58 -2.39 -11.70
N ILE A 66 3.37 -3.53 -11.03
CA ILE A 66 4.12 -4.77 -11.28
C ILE A 66 3.88 -5.26 -12.71
N ILE A 67 2.63 -5.28 -13.18
CA ILE A 67 2.30 -5.72 -14.54
C ILE A 67 2.96 -4.79 -15.57
N LEU A 68 2.88 -3.47 -15.38
CA LEU A 68 3.54 -2.50 -16.25
C LEU A 68 5.08 -2.67 -16.27
N ALA A 69 5.69 -2.95 -15.11
CA ALA A 69 7.12 -3.21 -15.03
C ALA A 69 7.52 -4.48 -15.80
N ILE A 70 6.73 -5.55 -15.71
CA ILE A 70 6.98 -6.80 -16.43
C ILE A 70 6.80 -6.59 -17.94
N VAL A 71 5.72 -5.93 -18.37
CA VAL A 71 5.50 -5.63 -19.80
C VAL A 71 6.61 -4.75 -20.35
N PHE A 72 7.04 -3.74 -19.60
CA PHE A 72 8.16 -2.89 -20.01
C PHE A 72 9.46 -3.70 -20.18
N ARG A 73 9.76 -4.62 -19.26
CA ARG A 73 10.92 -5.53 -19.37
C ARG A 73 10.78 -6.59 -20.48
N ALA A 74 9.57 -6.89 -20.94
CA ALA A 74 9.34 -7.81 -22.04
C ALA A 74 9.43 -7.12 -23.41
N VAL A 75 9.07 -5.83 -23.47
CA VAL A 75 9.11 -5.01 -24.70
C VAL A 75 10.48 -4.39 -24.94
N MET A 76 11.23 -4.10 -23.88
CA MET A 76 12.59 -3.56 -23.90
C MET A 76 13.61 -4.64 -23.56
#